data_AF-A0A9X7JM75-F1
#
_entry.id   AF-A0A9X7JM75-F1
#
_cell.length_a   1.000
_cell.length_b   1.000
_cell.length_c   1.000
_cell.angle_alpha   90.00
_cell.angle_beta   90.00
_cell.angle_gamma   90.00
#
_symmetry.space_group_name_H-M   'P 1'
#
loop_
_entity.id
_entity.type
_entity.pdbx_description
1 polymer ?
#
loop_
_entity_poly.entity_id
_entity_poly.type
_entity_poly.pdbx_seq_one_letter_code
_entity_poly.pdbx_strand_id
1 'polypeptide(L)' 'MTRHSLPTHRWHKSSYSEAQNAGCIEMQATEDRLVAIGDSKARPRGAFVFSPAAWATFVHSIRKDTLQPVR' A
#
# COMPACT_ATOMS: atom_id res chain seq x y z
N MET A 1 -2.09 -6.96 9.45
CA MET A 1 -1.22 -8.15 9.31
C MET A 1 -0.16 -7.84 8.26
N THR A 2 1.09 -8.24 8.49
CA THR A 2 2.20 -8.06 7.53
C THR A 2 2.43 -9.35 6.76
N ARG A 3 2.64 -9.25 5.44
CA ARG A 3 2.99 -10.39 4.56
C ARG A 3 4.35 -10.20 3.91
N HIS A 4 5.10 -11.30 3.83
CA HIS A 4 6.40 -11.37 3.14
C HIS A 4 6.27 -12.19 1.85
N SER A 5 7.30 -12.15 1.00
CA SER A 5 7.42 -12.99 -0.20
C SER A 5 6.27 -12.84 -1.21
N LEU A 6 5.71 -11.64 -1.36
CA LEU A 6 4.70 -11.33 -2.38
C LEU A 6 5.32 -11.30 -3.79
N PRO A 7 4.60 -11.73 -4.85
CA PRO A 7 5.11 -11.75 -6.22
C PRO A 7 5.62 -10.39 -6.70
N THR A 8 6.89 -10.31 -7.06
CA THR A 8 7.57 -9.05 -7.43
C THR A 8 6.97 -8.36 -8.65
N HIS A 9 6.43 -9.12 -9.61
CA HIS A 9 5.89 -8.59 -10.86
C HIS A 9 4.46 -8.00 -10.75
N ARG A 10 3.78 -8.20 -9.61
CA ARG A 10 2.40 -7.74 -9.42
C ARG A 10 2.32 -6.38 -8.71
N TRP A 11 3.45 -5.77 -8.36
CA TRP A 11 3.49 -4.45 -7.75
C TRP A 11 3.14 -3.36 -8.76
N HIS A 12 2.16 -2.55 -8.40
CA HIS A 12 1.75 -1.38 -9.13
C HIS A 12 2.29 -0.12 -8.43
N LYS A 13 3.10 0.64 -9.16
CA LYS A 13 3.63 1.93 -8.73
C LYS A 13 2.68 3.05 -9.10
N SER A 14 2.48 4.00 -8.20
CA SER A 14 1.65 5.18 -8.48
C SER A 14 2.29 6.06 -9.57
N SER A 15 1.48 6.57 -10.50
CA SER A 15 1.89 7.52 -11.54
C SER A 15 2.37 8.87 -10.99
N TYR A 16 2.10 9.16 -9.71
CA TYR A 16 2.58 10.35 -9.00
C TYR A 16 3.96 10.17 -8.36
N SER A 17 4.63 9.04 -8.61
CA SER A 17 5.98 8.79 -8.09
C SER A 17 7.02 9.45 -9.01
N GLU A 18 7.57 10.60 -8.60
CA GLU A 18 8.62 11.33 -9.31
C GLU A 18 9.85 10.48 -9.63
N ALA A 19 10.50 10.73 -10.76
CA ALA A 19 11.63 9.93 -11.28
C ALA A 19 12.94 10.08 -10.46
N GLN A 20 13.12 11.18 -9.74
CA GLN A 20 14.38 11.51 -9.06
C GLN A 20 14.40 11.21 -7.55
N ASN A 21 13.31 10.67 -6.98
CA ASN A 21 13.26 10.16 -5.60
C ASN A 21 12.24 9.01 -5.47
N ALA A 22 12.38 8.03 -6.35
CA ALA A 22 11.28 7.28 -6.96
C ALA A 22 10.84 6.02 -6.18
N GLY A 23 9.96 6.21 -5.19
CA GLY A 23 9.11 5.15 -4.64
C GLY A 23 9.10 5.15 -3.12
N CYS A 24 7.93 5.36 -2.52
CA CYS A 24 7.75 5.23 -1.07
C CYS A 24 6.59 4.29 -0.70
N ILE A 25 5.60 4.08 -1.56
CA ILE A 25 4.52 3.12 -1.35
C ILE A 25 4.08 2.53 -2.70
N GLU A 26 3.95 1.22 -2.77
CA GLU A 26 3.44 0.47 -3.92
C GLU A 26 2.33 -0.49 -3.46
N MET A 27 1.38 -0.78 -4.35
CA MET A 27 0.26 -1.67 -4.02
C MET A 27 0.23 -2.90 -4.91
N GLN A 28 -0.37 -3.97 -4.41
CA GLN A 28 -0.65 -5.17 -5.19
C GLN A 28 -1.94 -5.84 -4.70
N ALA A 29 -2.71 -6.41 -5.63
CA ALA A 29 -3.79 -7.34 -5.29
C ALA A 29 -3.23 -8.73 -4.95
N THR A 30 -3.72 -9.31 -3.87
CA THR A 30 -3.35 -10.66 -3.42
C THR A 30 -4.37 -11.69 -3.89
N GLU A 31 -3.99 -12.97 -3.89
CA GLU A 31 -4.83 -14.07 -4.41
C GLU A 31 -6.11 -14.28 -3.60
N ASP A 32 -6.06 -14.00 -2.31
CA ASP A 32 -7.18 -14.00 -1.38
C ASP A 32 -7.94 -12.65 -1.35
N ARG A 33 -7.83 -11.85 -2.42
CA ARG A 33 -8.58 -10.60 -2.65
C ARG A 33 -8.34 -9.51 -1.61
N LEU A 34 -7.17 -9.50 -0.98
CA LEU A 34 -6.72 -8.39 -0.14
C LEU A 34 -5.82 -7.43 -0.91
N VAL A 35 -5.66 -6.22 -0.37
CA VAL A 35 -4.74 -5.20 -0.87
C VAL A 35 -3.48 -5.20 -0.03
N ALA A 36 -2.34 -5.50 -0.65
CA ALA A 36 -1.03 -5.37 -0.02
C ALA A 36 -0.42 -4.01 -0.34
N ILE A 37 0.06 -3.31 0.69
CA ILE A 37 0.71 -2.00 0.62
C ILE A 37 2.13 -2.15 1.17
N GLY A 38 3.13 -1.93 0.32
CA GLY A 38 4.53 -2.14 0.67
C GLY A 38 5.40 -0.92 0.37
N ASP A 39 6.46 -0.77 1.15
CA ASP A 39 7.53 0.19 0.90
C ASP A 39 8.50 -0.42 -0.12
N SER A 40 8.62 0.21 -1.29
CA SER A 40 9.56 -0.18 -2.34
C SER A 40 11.01 -0.15 -1.88
N LYS A 41 11.36 0.71 -0.91
CA LYS A 41 12.72 0.85 -0.36
C LYS A 41 13.01 -0.17 0.74
N ALA A 42 11.98 -0.82 1.27
CA ALA A 42 12.12 -1.77 2.39
C ALA A 42 11.36 -3.09 2.14
N ARG A 43 11.37 -3.58 0.90
CA ARG A 43 10.67 -4.82 0.49
C ARG A 43 10.88 -6.02 1.42
N PRO A 44 12.08 -6.29 1.97
CA PRO A 44 12.26 -7.40 2.91
C PRO A 44 11.42 -7.30 4.19
N ARG A 45 11.02 -6.08 4.61
CA ARG A 45 10.15 -5.86 5.78
C ARG A 45 8.71 -6.32 5.59
N GLY A 46 8.34 -6.72 4.37
CA GLY A 46 7.00 -7.15 4.03
C GLY A 46 6.06 -5.98 3.70
N ALA A 47 4.78 -6.30 3.54
CA ALA A 47 3.73 -5.37 3.19
C ALA A 47 2.55 -5.50 4.17
N PHE A 48 1.92 -4.39 4.50
CA PHE A 48 0.68 -4.40 5.24
C PHE A 48 -0.47 -4.82 4.34
N VAL A 49 -1.36 -5.66 4.86
CA VAL A 49 -2.48 -6.20 4.09
C VAL A 49 -3.79 -5.75 4.69
N PHE A 50 -4.68 -5.27 3.83
CA PHE A 50 -5.99 -4.72 4.17
C PHE A 50 -7.09 -5.34 3.33
N SER A 51 -8.32 -5.33 3.83
CA SER A 51 -9.48 -5.55 2.97
C SER A 51 -9.60 -4.37 1.96
N PRO A 52 -10.16 -4.60 0.77
CA PRO A 52 -10.38 -3.51 -0.20
C PRO A 52 -11.22 -2.37 0.39
N ALA A 53 -12.22 -2.68 1.21
CA ALA A 53 -13.06 -1.70 1.86
C ALA A 53 -12.27 -0.83 2.85
N ALA A 54 -11.45 -1.43 3.72
CA ALA A 54 -10.65 -0.68 4.68
C ALA A 54 -9.63 0.24 3.99
N TRP A 55 -8.99 -0.25 2.93
CA TRP A 55 -8.06 0.57 2.14
C TRP A 55 -8.76 1.74 1.45
N ALA A 56 -9.93 1.50 0.86
CA ALA A 56 -10.72 2.56 0.22
C ALA A 56 -11.17 3.63 1.23
N THR A 57 -11.64 3.22 2.42
CA THR A 57 -11.99 4.14 3.50
C THR A 57 -10.79 4.98 3.93
N PHE A 58 -9.63 4.37 4.14
CA PHE A 58 -8.41 5.09 4.50
C PHE A 58 -8.04 6.18 3.48
N VAL A 59 -7.98 5.83 2.19
CA VAL A 59 -7.66 6.77 1.10
C VAL A 59 -8.71 7.89 1.01
N HIS A 60 -9.99 7.55 1.17
CA HIS A 60 -11.07 8.53 1.21
C HIS A 60 -10.88 9.52 2.36
N SER A 61 -10.56 9.03 3.56
CA SER A 61 -10.35 9.87 4.73
C SER A 61 -9.13 10.79 4.60
N ILE A 62 -8.03 10.31 4.01
CA ILE A 62 -6.87 11.16 3.64
C ILE A 62 -7.31 12.28 2.70
N ARG A 63 -8.03 11.94 1.62
CA ARG A 63 -8.47 12.92 0.61
C ARG A 63 -9.39 13.99 1.20
N LYS A 64 -10.16 13.64 2.23
CA LYS A 64 -11.09 14.54 2.92
C LYS A 64 -10.49 15.24 4.14
N ASP A 65 -9.23 14.94 4.47
CA ASP A 65 -8.59 15.41 5.70
C ASP A 65 -9.41 15.10 6.97
N THR A 66 -9.94 13.87 7.03
CA THR A 66 -10.82 13.40 8.12
C THR A 66 -10.21 12.26 8.92
N LEU A 67 -8.95 11.88 8.65
CA LEU A 67 -8.28 10.88 9.46
C LEU A 67 -8.09 11.39 10.88
N GLN A 68 -8.77 10.72 11.81
CA GLN A 68 -8.63 10.96 13.23
C GLN A 68 -7.33 10.30 13.71
N PRO A 69 -6.50 10.99 14.51
CA PRO A 69 -5.41 10.33 15.21
C PRO A 69 -5.96 9.23 16.11
N VAL A 70 -5.34 8.06 16.07
CA VAL A 70 -5.61 7.02 17.07
C VAL A 70 -5.01 7.52 18.38
N ARG A 71 -5.84 7.70 19.41
CA ARG A 71 -5.38 8.02 20.77
C ARG A 71 -4.66 6.84 21.41
#